data_AF-A0A2T0UXV1-F1
#
_entry.id   AF-A0A2T0UXV1-F1
#
_cell.length_a   1.000
_cell.length_b   1.000
_cell.length_c   1.000
_cell.angle_alpha   90.00
_cell.angle_beta   90.00
_cell.angle_gamma   90.00
#
_symmetry.space_group_name_H-M   'P 1'
#
loop_
_entity.id
_entity.type
_entity.pdbx_description
1 polymer ?
#
loop_
_entity_poly.entity_id
_entity_poly.type
_entity_poly.pdbx_seq_one_letter_code
_entity_poly.pdbx_strand_id
1 'polypeptide(L)'
;LGYLPLPGEAASALFQVINQRYLKTSIVITTNRPVGAWGEILGDTTVAAAMLDRLLHRSVVVTLDGASYRLRNHHAAAGELRRVTTGTNLH
;
A
#
# COMPACT_ATOMS: atom_id res chain seq x y z
N LEU A 1 -4.03 -1.66 -1.11
CA LEU A 1 -5.30 -1.30 -0.44
C LEU A 1 -5.45 0.22 -0.49
N GLY A 2 -6.64 0.78 -0.76
CA GLY A 2 -6.92 2.23 -0.75
C GLY A 2 -7.42 2.76 -2.10
N TYR A 3 -8.61 3.36 -2.22
CA TYR A 3 -9.18 4.51 -1.48
C TYR A 3 -10.66 4.33 -1.07
N LEU A 4 -11.28 3.23 -1.47
CA LEU A 4 -12.67 2.90 -1.18
C LEU A 4 -12.69 1.79 -0.11
N PRO A 5 -13.65 1.81 0.85
CA PRO A 5 -13.89 0.66 1.71
C PRO A 5 -14.08 -0.61 0.88
N LEU A 6 -13.47 -1.72 1.30
CA LEU A 6 -13.65 -3.00 0.67
C LEU A 6 -15.11 -3.44 0.84
N PRO A 7 -15.76 -3.93 -0.23
CA PRO A 7 -17.04 -4.62 -0.08
C PRO A 7 -16.88 -5.79 0.92
N GLY A 8 -17.89 -6.05 1.74
CA GLY A 8 -17.81 -7.07 2.80
C GLY A 8 -17.42 -8.47 2.29
N GLU A 9 -17.82 -8.82 1.07
CA GLU A 9 -17.41 -10.06 0.41
C GLU A 9 -15.90 -10.10 0.13
N ALA A 10 -15.31 -8.97 -0.29
CA ALA A 10 -13.90 -8.86 -0.57
C ALA A 10 -13.05 -8.91 0.72
N ALA A 11 -13.54 -8.30 1.80
CA ALA A 11 -12.94 -8.43 3.13
C ALA A 11 -12.95 -9.89 3.61
N SER A 12 -14.07 -10.59 3.42
CA SER A 12 -14.22 -12.01 3.76
C SER A 12 -13.27 -12.90 2.93
N ALA A 13 -13.16 -12.65 1.63
CA ALA A 13 -12.22 -13.38 0.77
C ALA A 13 -10.76 -13.17 1.21
N LEU A 14 -10.38 -11.93 1.54
CA LEU A 14 -9.04 -11.64 2.06
C LEU A 14 -8.78 -12.35 3.40
N PHE A 15 -9.78 -12.39 4.28
CA PHE A 15 -9.69 -13.14 5.55
C PHE A 15 -9.46 -14.63 5.30
N GLN A 16 -10.17 -15.24 4.36
CA GLN A 16 -9.97 -16.65 4.02
C GLN A 16 -8.55 -16.91 3.51
N VAL A 17 -8.01 -16.06 2.65
CA VAL A 17 -6.63 -16.19 2.15
C VAL A 17 -5.62 -16.12 3.30
N ILE A 18 -5.78 -15.16 4.21
CA ILE A 18 -4.90 -15.02 5.38
C ILE A 18 -5.00 -16.25 6.27
N ASN A 19 -6.22 -16.70 6.58
CA ASN A 19 -6.45 -17.83 7.46
C ASN A 19 -5.90 -19.15 6.87
N GLN A 20 -6.01 -19.35 5.56
CA GLN A 20 -5.46 -20.54 4.89
C GLN A 20 -3.93 -20.56 4.89
N ARG A 21 -3.29 -19.38 4.83
CA ARG A 21 -1.82 -19.24 4.79
C ARG A 21 -1.17 -19.11 6.15
N TYR A 22 -1.94 -18.73 7.17
CA TYR A 22 -1.47 -18.57 8.55
C TYR A 22 -0.70 -19.81 9.02
N LEU A 23 0.55 -19.60 9.46
CA LEU A 23 1.51 -20.63 9.90
C LEU A 23 1.88 -21.70 8.88
N LYS A 24 1.49 -21.55 7.60
CA LYS A 24 1.82 -22.50 6.53
C LYS A 24 2.79 -21.92 5.50
N THR A 25 2.67 -20.63 5.20
CA THR A 25 3.50 -19.96 4.18
C THR A 25 3.57 -18.46 4.44
N SER A 26 4.60 -17.81 3.89
CA SER A 26 4.80 -16.36 4.06
C SER A 26 3.78 -15.55 3.26
N ILE A 27 3.40 -14.39 3.80
CA ILE A 27 2.54 -13.41 3.15
C ILE A 27 3.26 -12.06 3.17
N VAL A 28 3.32 -11.39 2.01
CA VAL A 28 3.77 -9.99 1.90
C VAL A 28 2.56 -9.14 1.55
N ILE A 29 2.32 -8.09 2.34
CA ILE A 29 1.22 -7.15 2.13
C ILE A 29 1.80 -5.75 2.02
N THR A 30 1.36 -5.00 1.01
CA THR A 30 1.66 -3.58 0.86
C THR A 30 0.39 -2.75 1.03
N THR A 31 0.47 -1.73 1.87
CA THR A 31 -0.65 -0.84 2.17
C THR A 31 -0.16 0.60 2.26
N ASN A 32 -0.95 1.54 1.75
CA ASN A 32 -0.72 2.98 1.93
C ASN A 32 -1.48 3.54 3.15
N ARG A 33 -2.15 2.66 3.92
CA ARG A 33 -2.86 2.99 5.15
C ARG A 33 -2.21 2.27 6.33
N PRO A 34 -2.09 2.93 7.49
CA PRO A 34 -1.55 2.29 8.68
C PRO A 34 -2.46 1.15 9.13
N VAL A 35 -1.88 0.17 9.82
CA VAL A 35 -2.59 -1.00 10.34
C VAL A 35 -3.81 -0.61 11.20
N GLY A 36 -3.71 0.44 12.00
CA GLY A 36 -4.82 0.94 12.82
C GLY A 36 -6.04 1.42 12.02
N ALA A 37 -5.88 1.77 10.74
CA ALA A 37 -6.97 2.21 9.88
C ALA A 37 -7.71 1.04 9.18
N TRP A 38 -7.33 -0.21 9.44
CA TRP A 38 -7.90 -1.37 8.74
C TRP A 38 -9.35 -1.66 9.10
N GLY A 39 -9.80 -1.26 10.29
CA GLY A 39 -11.22 -1.35 10.66
C GLY A 39 -12.14 -0.59 9.70
N GLU A 40 -11.75 0.64 9.33
CA GLU A 40 -12.48 1.45 8.35
C GLU A 40 -12.42 0.86 6.94
N ILE A 41 -11.26 0.31 6.56
CA ILE A 41 -11.03 -0.26 5.23
C ILE A 41 -11.85 -1.53 5.02
N LEU A 42 -11.97 -2.37 6.05
CA LEU A 42 -12.65 -3.65 5.99
C LEU A 42 -14.14 -3.55 6.33
N GLY A 43 -14.61 -2.41 6.84
CA GLY A 43 -16.01 -2.18 7.21
C GLY A 43 -16.45 -2.89 8.49
N ASP A 44 -15.57 -3.68 9.11
CA ASP A 44 -15.82 -4.41 10.35
C ASP A 44 -14.52 -4.44 11.19
N THR A 45 -14.58 -3.78 12.35
CA THR A 45 -13.48 -3.69 13.31
C THR A 45 -13.12 -5.02 13.95
N THR A 46 -14.10 -5.93 14.12
CA THR A 46 -13.90 -7.27 14.67
C THR A 46 -13.14 -8.15 13.68
N VAL A 47 -13.56 -8.15 12.41
CA VAL A 47 -12.86 -8.89 11.34
C VAL A 47 -11.45 -8.33 11.14
N ALA A 48 -11.31 -7.00 11.16
CA ALA A 48 -10.00 -6.35 11.07
C ALA A 48 -9.08 -6.79 12.22
N ALA A 49 -9.54 -6.75 13.47
CA ALA A 49 -8.75 -7.20 14.61
C ALA A 49 -8.33 -8.67 14.47
N ALA A 50 -9.23 -9.57 14.05
CA ALA A 50 -8.94 -10.98 13.85
C ALA A 50 -7.94 -11.24 12.71
N MET A 51 -7.96 -10.43 11.64
CA MET A 51 -6.95 -10.46 10.57
C MET A 51 -5.60 -10.00 11.08
N LEU A 52 -5.58 -8.87 11.80
CA LEU A 52 -4.35 -8.28 12.32
C LEU A 52 -3.68 -9.18 13.34
N ASP A 53 -4.44 -9.83 14.23
CA ASP A 53 -3.92 -10.83 15.16
C ASP A 53 -3.12 -11.92 14.42
N ARG A 54 -3.71 -12.54 13.38
CA ARG A 54 -3.06 -13.58 12.57
C ARG A 54 -1.84 -13.08 11.80
N LEU A 55 -1.93 -11.88 11.22
CA LEU A 55 -0.84 -11.31 10.44
C LEU A 55 0.32 -10.89 11.34
N LEU A 56 0.04 -10.19 12.44
CA LEU A 56 1.04 -9.59 13.30
C LEU A 56 1.72 -10.60 14.23
N HIS A 57 1.09 -11.74 14.51
CA HIS A 57 1.66 -12.79 15.36
C HIS A 57 3.07 -13.23 14.93
N ARG A 58 3.38 -13.25 13.63
CA ARG A 58 4.72 -13.59 13.13
C ARG A 58 5.14 -12.76 11.91
N SER A 59 5.05 -11.43 12.05
CA SER A 59 5.42 -10.49 10.97
C SER A 59 6.59 -9.59 11.33
N VAL A 60 7.15 -8.98 10.28
CA VAL A 60 7.99 -7.80 10.37
C VAL A 60 7.23 -6.67 9.68
N VAL A 61 6.92 -5.61 10.42
CA VAL A 61 6.27 -4.42 9.86
C VAL A 61 7.34 -3.43 9.44
N VAL A 62 7.39 -3.13 8.13
CA VAL A 62 8.31 -2.14 7.57
C VAL A 62 7.52 -0.92 7.15
N THR A 63 7.70 0.19 7.86
CA THR A 63 7.14 1.49 7.47
C THR A 63 8.02 2.10 6.38
N LEU A 64 7.40 2.43 5.25
CA LEU A 64 8.07 3.06 4.12
C LEU A 64 7.71 4.54 4.07
N ASP A 65 8.70 5.37 4.38
CA ASP A 65 8.58 6.83 4.33
C ASP A 65 9.43 7.41 3.18
N GLY A 66 9.11 8.64 2.78
CA GLY A 66 9.86 9.39 1.78
C GLY A 66 9.07 9.76 0.53
N ALA A 67 9.73 10.50 -0.36
CA ALA A 67 9.09 11.03 -1.56
C ALA A 67 8.70 9.93 -2.55
N SER A 68 7.51 10.08 -3.16
CA SER A 68 7.01 9.18 -4.20
C SER A 68 8.03 9.01 -5.33
N TYR A 69 8.41 7.76 -5.60
CA TYR A 69 9.33 7.45 -6.70
C TYR A 69 8.78 7.89 -8.06
N ARG A 70 7.46 7.78 -8.26
CA ARG A 70 6.79 8.25 -9.49
C ARG A 70 6.95 9.75 -9.69
N LEU A 71 6.84 10.53 -8.62
CA LEU A 71 6.98 11.99 -8.68
C LEU A 71 8.43 12.41 -8.93
N ARG A 72 9.39 11.69 -8.33
CA ARG A 72 10.83 11.91 -8.60
C ARG A 72 11.15 11.73 -10.09
N ASN A 73 10.63 10.67 -10.72
CA ASN A 73 10.83 10.45 -12.16
C ASN A 73 10.17 11.53 -13.01
N HIS A 74 8.96 11.95 -12.65
CA HIS A 74 8.26 13.02 -13.34
C HIS A 74 9.01 14.36 -13.24
N HIS A 75 9.54 14.70 -12.06
CA HIS A 75 10.37 15.90 -11.87
C HIS A 75 11.67 15.84 -12.66
N ALA A 76 12.33 14.67 -12.72
CA ALA A 76 13.53 14.48 -13.51
C ALA A 76 13.25 14.67 -15.02
N ALA A 77 12.19 14.04 -15.53
CA ALA A 77 11.76 14.20 -16.92
C ALA A 77 11.37 15.65 -17.26
N ALA A 78 10.63 16.32 -16.37
CA ALA A 78 10.26 17.72 -16.54
C ALA A 78 11.48 18.67 -16.52
N GLY A 79 12.48 18.38 -15.67
CA GLY A 79 13.73 19.12 -15.62
C GLY A 79 14.56 18.97 -16.91
N GLU A 80 14.59 17.78 -17.48
CA GLU A 80 15.25 17.52 -18.76
C GLU A 80 14.56 18.23 -19.92
N LEU A 81 13.22 18.18 -19.97
CA LEU A 81 12.41 18.90 -20.96
C LEU A 81 12.66 20.41 -20.91
N ARG A 82 12.69 20.98 -19.71
CA ARG A 82 12.95 22.42 -19.51
C ARG A 82 14.36 22.80 -19.95
N ARG A 83 15.37 21.95 -19.71
CA ARG A 83 16.74 22.14 -20.21
C ARG A 83 16.80 22.17 -21.74
N VAL A 84 16.08 21.26 -22.41
CA VAL A 84 16.04 21.20 -23.88
C VAL A 84 15.37 22.45 -24.44
N THR A 85 14.19 22.84 -23.94
CA THR A 85 13.43 23.97 -24.50
C THR A 85 14.08 25.33 -24.23
N THR A 86 14.74 25.52 -23.08
CA THR A 86 15.43 26.79 -22.77
C THR A 86 16.82 26.88 -23.45
N GLY A 87 17.44 25.75 -23.80
CA GLY A 87 18.74 25.70 -24.47
C GLY A 87 18.72 25.96 -25.99
N THR A 88 17.56 26.06 -26.64
CA THR A 88 17.45 26.20 -28.11
C THR A 88 17.34 27.66 -28.60
N ASN A 89 17.37 28.67 -27.73
CA ASN A 89 17.32 30.09 -28.15
C ASN A 89 18.69 30.80 -28.02
N LEU A 90 19.73 30.25 -28.64
CA LEU A 90 21.01 30.93 -28.85
C LEU A 90 21.57 30.58 -30.25
N HIS A 91 20.87 31.00 -31.30
CA HIS A 91 21.47 31.37 -32.59
C HIS A 91 20.56 32.32 -33.37
#